data_AF-A0AAW2UIK2-F1
#
_entry.id   AF-A0AAW2UIK2-F1
#
_cell.length_a   1.000
_cell.length_b   1.000
_cell.length_c   1.000
_cell.angle_alpha   90.00
_cell.angle_beta   90.00
_cell.angle_gamma   90.00
#
_symmetry.space_group_name_H-M   'P 1'
#
loop_
_entity.id
_entity.type
_entity.pdbx_description
1 polymer ?
#
loop_
_entity_poly.entity_id
_entity_poly.type
_entity_poly.pdbx_seq_one_letter_code
_entity_poly.pdbx_strand_id
1 'polypeptide(L)'
;MMERIEPVEKHKEIELVPSEPKKVTRIRSRFSLQMETLTIEFLRKNTNLFAWSPSDFKGLDPEVIVHRLNVDPQAKLVKQKKRSFRMDRNRIIEEVVNKLLKAGYVAEVRYTD
;
A
#
# COMPACT_ATOMS: atom_id res chain seq x y z
N MET A 1 -4.34 24.87 -0.10
CA MET A 1 -3.20 23.92 0.00
C MET A 1 -3.42 23.13 1.28
N MET A 2 -3.39 21.79 1.25
CA MET A 2 -3.32 21.03 2.50
C MET A 2 -1.91 21.22 3.06
N GLU A 3 -1.81 21.79 4.25
CA GLU A 3 -0.56 21.90 4.99
C GLU A 3 -0.05 20.48 5.26
N ARG A 4 1.17 20.19 4.81
CA ARG A 4 1.77 18.87 5.02
C ARG A 4 2.07 18.77 6.51
N ILE A 5 1.44 17.82 7.20
CA ILE A 5 1.75 17.53 8.60
C ILE A 5 3.20 17.07 8.64
N GLU A 6 4.07 17.91 9.19
CA GLU A 6 5.48 17.57 9.36
C GLU A 6 5.61 16.52 10.46
N PRO A 7 6.42 15.46 10.26
CA PRO A 7 6.62 14.43 11.27
C PRO A 7 7.15 15.04 12.57
N VAL A 8 6.46 14.74 13.69
CA VAL A 8 6.86 15.19 15.03
C VAL A 8 8.24 14.64 15.44
N GLU A 9 8.64 13.50 14.89
CA GLU A 9 9.92 12.85 15.20
C GLU A 9 10.87 12.81 14.00
N LYS A 10 12.13 13.17 14.26
CA LYS A 10 13.24 13.04 13.30
C LYS A 10 13.49 11.55 13.00
N HIS A 11 13.64 11.24 11.72
CA HIS A 11 13.92 9.89 11.23
C HIS A 11 15.16 9.89 10.34
N LYS A 12 15.77 8.71 10.24
CA LYS A 12 16.87 8.40 9.34
C LYS A 12 16.36 7.40 8.30
N GLU A 13 16.71 7.63 7.04
CA GLU A 13 16.46 6.68 5.96
C GLU A 13 17.58 5.63 5.91
N ILE A 14 17.21 4.37 5.71
CA ILE A 14 18.14 3.24 5.61
C ILE A 14 17.79 2.37 4.40
N GLU A 15 18.81 1.84 3.75
CA GLU A 15 18.67 0.82 2.70
C GLU A 15 18.56 -0.57 3.34
N LEU A 16 17.47 -1.27 3.02
CA LEU A 16 17.19 -2.61 3.54
C LEU A 16 17.74 -3.72 2.65
N VAL A 17 17.88 -3.48 1.34
CA VAL A 17 18.43 -4.46 0.41
C VAL A 17 19.69 -3.87 -0.23
N PRO A 18 20.89 -4.42 0.08
CA PRO A 18 22.11 -4.03 -0.60
C PRO A 18 21.92 -4.14 -2.11
N SER A 19 22.36 -3.12 -2.86
CA SER A 19 22.23 -3.03 -4.32
C SER A 19 20.84 -2.66 -4.87
N GLU A 20 19.82 -2.46 -4.03
CA GLU A 20 18.51 -1.94 -4.45
C GLU A 20 18.18 -0.61 -3.77
N PRO A 21 18.64 0.54 -4.31
CA PRO A 21 18.53 1.85 -3.65
C PRO A 21 17.08 2.34 -3.47
N LYS A 22 16.11 1.71 -4.12
CA LYS A 22 14.68 2.01 -3.96
C LYS A 22 14.04 1.30 -2.76
N LYS A 23 14.71 0.29 -2.19
CA LYS A 23 14.19 -0.51 -1.06
C LYS A 23 14.64 0.07 0.27
N VAL A 24 14.15 1.28 0.56
CA VAL A 24 14.47 2.04 1.77
C VAL A 24 13.32 2.04 2.77
N THR A 25 13.65 2.16 4.05
CA THR A 25 12.68 2.44 5.12
C THR A 25 13.20 3.54 6.03
N ARG A 26 12.32 4.05 6.90
CA ARG A 26 12.65 5.09 7.87
C ARG A 26 12.64 4.52 9.27
N ILE A 27 13.72 4.75 9.99
CA ILE A 27 13.85 4.41 11.40
C ILE A 27 14.03 5.69 12.22
N ARG A 28 13.68 5.67 13.50
CA ARG A 28 13.83 6.83 14.39
C ARG A 28 15.30 7.29 14.43
N SER A 29 15.56 8.60 14.49
CA SER A 29 16.94 9.11 14.47
C SER A 29 17.64 9.08 15.83
N ARG A 30 16.88 8.93 16.93
CA ARG A 30 17.40 8.93 18.31
C ARG A 30 17.50 7.50 18.84
N PHE A 31 18.45 6.73 18.30
CA PHE A 31 18.83 5.44 18.85
C PHE A 31 20.20 5.52 19.52
N SER A 32 20.47 4.63 20.47
CA SER A 32 21.85 4.27 20.80
C SER A 32 22.45 3.49 19.63
N LEU A 33 23.78 3.54 19.43
CA LEU A 33 24.43 2.81 18.33
C LEU A 33 24.04 1.32 18.32
N GLN A 34 24.00 0.69 19.48
CA GLN A 34 23.63 -0.72 19.61
C GLN A 34 22.20 -0.99 19.13
N MET A 35 21.24 -0.19 19.57
CA MET A 35 19.84 -0.37 19.20
C MET A 35 19.61 -0.09 17.72
N GLU A 36 20.31 0.90 17.17
CA GLU A 36 20.25 1.23 15.75
C GLU A 36 20.72 0.04 14.90
N THR A 37 21.90 -0.51 15.21
CA THR A 37 22.45 -1.68 14.50
C THR A 37 21.51 -2.88 14.58
N LEU A 38 21.02 -3.22 15.78
CA LEU A 38 20.08 -4.34 15.97
C LEU A 38 18.80 -4.14 15.16
N THR A 39 18.27 -2.92 15.12
CA THR A 39 17.06 -2.59 14.35
C THR A 39 17.32 -2.74 12.85
N ILE A 40 18.42 -2.20 12.34
CA ILE A 40 18.79 -2.31 10.92
C ILE A 40 18.96 -3.78 10.53
N GLU A 41 19.69 -4.56 11.32
CA GLU A 41 19.89 -5.99 11.05
C GLU A 41 18.58 -6.77 11.07
N PHE A 42 17.70 -6.50 12.04
CA PHE A 42 16.39 -7.12 12.13
C PHE A 42 15.55 -6.82 10.88
N LEU A 43 15.49 -5.56 10.45
CA LEU A 43 14.72 -5.16 9.27
C LEU A 43 15.28 -5.77 7.99
N ARG A 44 16.62 -5.84 7.85
CA ARG A 44 17.29 -6.48 6.71
C ARG A 44 17.01 -7.97 6.62
N LYS A 45 17.01 -8.67 7.76
CA LYS A 45 16.65 -10.10 7.84
C LYS A 45 15.20 -10.40 7.46
N ASN A 46 14.32 -9.40 7.58
CA ASN A 46 12.88 -9.53 7.32
C ASN A 46 12.42 -8.70 6.10
N THR A 47 13.32 -8.50 5.13
CA THR A 47 13.04 -7.72 3.91
C THR A 47 11.87 -8.26 3.08
N ASN A 48 11.59 -9.55 3.19
CA ASN A 48 10.46 -10.24 2.56
C ASN A 48 9.09 -9.89 3.16
N LEU A 49 9.04 -9.26 4.34
CA LEU A 49 7.79 -8.81 4.96
C LEU A 49 7.32 -7.45 4.42
N PHE A 50 8.19 -6.74 3.67
CA PHE A 50 7.85 -5.46 3.07
C PHE A 50 7.24 -5.64 1.68
N ALA A 51 6.25 -4.82 1.37
CA ALA A 51 5.70 -4.73 0.02
C ALA A 51 6.38 -3.59 -0.75
N TRP A 52 7.30 -3.92 -1.65
CA TRP A 52 8.06 -2.96 -2.45
C TRP A 52 7.31 -2.56 -3.73
N SER A 53 6.45 -3.45 -4.19
CA SER A 53 5.55 -3.32 -5.32
C SER A 53 4.18 -3.87 -4.94
N PRO A 54 3.11 -3.49 -5.66
CA PRO A 54 1.79 -4.08 -5.44
C PRO A 54 1.84 -5.61 -5.45
N SER A 55 2.57 -6.22 -6.39
CA SER A 55 2.72 -7.68 -6.51
C SER A 55 3.36 -8.38 -5.30
N ASP A 56 4.11 -7.67 -4.46
CA ASP A 56 4.69 -8.25 -3.24
C ASP A 56 3.63 -8.48 -2.15
N PHE A 57 2.47 -7.82 -2.27
CA PHE A 57 1.37 -8.01 -1.35
C PHE A 57 0.65 -9.33 -1.63
N LYS A 58 1.17 -10.44 -1.13
CA LYS A 58 0.38 -11.68 -1.09
C LYS A 58 -0.71 -11.48 -0.05
N GLY A 59 -1.83 -10.91 -0.48
CA GLY A 59 -3.02 -10.77 0.35
C GLY A 59 -3.44 -12.11 0.94
N LEU A 60 -4.44 -12.09 1.80
CA LEU A 60 -5.01 -13.34 2.30
C LEU A 60 -5.69 -14.07 1.15
N ASP A 61 -5.38 -15.36 1.02
CA ASP A 61 -6.00 -16.21 0.02
C ASP A 61 -7.53 -16.23 0.24
N PRO A 62 -8.34 -15.86 -0.77
CA PRO A 62 -9.80 -15.94 -0.67
C PRO A 62 -10.31 -17.35 -0.33
N GLU A 63 -9.56 -18.41 -0.59
CA GLU A 63 -9.93 -19.76 -0.15
C GLU A 63 -9.75 -19.94 1.38
N VAL A 64 -8.84 -19.18 1.98
CA VAL A 64 -8.56 -19.22 3.43
C VAL A 64 -9.57 -18.37 4.19
N ILE A 65 -9.77 -17.11 3.77
CA ILE A 65 -10.69 -16.21 4.45
C ILE A 65 -11.22 -15.13 3.51
N VAL A 66 -12.55 -14.96 3.50
CA VAL A 66 -13.23 -13.85 2.82
C VAL A 66 -14.08 -13.11 3.83
N HIS A 67 -13.99 -11.78 3.80
CA HIS A 67 -14.96 -10.95 4.49
C HIS A 67 -16.24 -10.80 3.66
N ARG A 68 -17.37 -11.22 4.22
CA ARG A 68 -18.69 -10.96 3.63
C ARG A 68 -19.32 -9.78 4.35
N LEU A 69 -19.59 -8.70 3.61
CA LEU A 69 -20.35 -7.58 4.13
C LEU A 69 -21.77 -8.05 4.43
N ASN A 70 -22.24 -7.82 5.66
CA ASN A 70 -23.62 -8.10 6.05
C ASN A 70 -24.54 -6.98 5.57
N VAL A 71 -24.89 -7.03 4.28
CA VAL A 71 -25.77 -6.05 3.63
C VAL A 71 -27.21 -6.58 3.66
N ASP A 72 -28.17 -5.71 3.97
CA ASP A 72 -29.60 -6.04 3.88
C ASP A 72 -29.95 -6.40 2.42
N PRO A 73 -30.46 -7.62 2.15
CA PRO A 73 -30.86 -8.01 0.79
C PRO A 73 -31.99 -7.16 0.20
N GLN A 74 -32.77 -6.46 1.03
CA GLN A 74 -33.82 -5.54 0.60
C GLN A 74 -33.31 -4.12 0.35
N ALA A 75 -32.05 -3.83 0.65
CA ALA A 75 -31.47 -2.53 0.40
C ALA A 75 -31.43 -2.23 -1.11
N LYS A 76 -31.90 -1.03 -1.47
CA LYS A 76 -31.87 -0.57 -2.86
C LYS A 76 -30.42 -0.39 -3.32
N LEU A 77 -30.08 -0.98 -4.47
CA LEU A 77 -28.79 -0.73 -5.13
C LEU A 77 -28.70 0.74 -5.58
N VAL A 78 -27.59 1.41 -5.25
CA VAL A 78 -27.34 2.81 -5.61
C VAL A 78 -26.10 2.90 -6.50
N LYS A 79 -26.31 3.20 -7.78
CA LYS A 79 -25.23 3.48 -8.74
C LYS A 79 -24.69 4.89 -8.49
N GLN A 80 -23.51 4.98 -7.89
CA GLN A 80 -22.85 6.27 -7.68
C GLN A 80 -22.24 6.79 -8.99
N LYS A 81 -22.46 8.07 -9.28
CA LYS A 81 -21.86 8.72 -10.45
C LYS A 81 -20.34 8.76 -10.29
N LYS A 82 -19.61 8.34 -11.34
CA LYS A 82 -18.14 8.43 -11.39
C LYS A 82 -17.71 9.88 -11.17
N ARG A 83 -16.77 10.09 -10.24
CA ARG A 83 -16.15 11.41 -10.03
C ARG A 83 -15.19 11.70 -11.17
N SER A 84 -15.23 12.93 -11.69
CA SER A 84 -14.24 13.43 -12.65
C SER A 84 -13.06 14.01 -11.88
N PHE A 85 -11.84 13.64 -12.26
CA PHE A 85 -10.61 14.25 -11.75
C PHE A 85 -9.89 15.00 -12.87
N ARG A 86 -8.96 15.88 -12.48
CA ARG A 86 -8.05 16.55 -13.43
C ARG A 86 -7.18 15.53 -14.17
N MET A 87 -6.73 15.89 -15.37
CA MET A 87 -5.99 14.97 -16.27
C MET A 87 -4.73 14.39 -15.64
N ASP A 88 -3.97 15.19 -14.89
CA ASP A 88 -2.79 14.76 -14.14
C ASP A 88 -3.11 13.63 -13.15
N ARG A 89 -4.23 13.74 -12.43
CA ARG A 89 -4.68 12.70 -11.50
C ARG A 89 -5.24 11.48 -12.20
N ASN A 90 -5.97 11.65 -13.30
CA ASN A 90 -6.52 10.52 -14.06
C ASN A 90 -5.40 9.59 -14.56
N ARG A 91 -4.28 10.15 -15.04
CA ARG A 91 -3.11 9.36 -15.46
C ARG A 91 -2.56 8.49 -14.32
N ILE A 92 -2.43 9.07 -13.12
CA ILE A 92 -1.96 8.33 -11.93
C ILE A 92 -2.97 7.25 -11.53
N ILE A 93 -4.26 7.56 -11.55
CA ILE A 93 -5.33 6.60 -11.23
C ILE A 93 -5.28 5.42 -12.21
N GLU A 94 -5.16 5.68 -13.52
CA GLU A 94 -5.05 4.64 -14.54
C GLU A 94 -3.80 3.76 -14.31
N GLU A 95 -2.65 4.37 -14.00
CA GLU A 95 -1.43 3.61 -13.71
C GLU A 95 -1.58 2.70 -12.48
N VAL A 96 -2.15 3.22 -11.39
CA VAL A 96 -2.38 2.44 -10.16
C VAL A 96 -3.40 1.32 -10.41
N VAL A 97 -4.52 1.61 -11.07
CA VAL A 97 -5.54 0.60 -11.39
C VAL A 97 -4.94 -0.51 -12.25
N ASN A 98 -4.15 -0.18 -13.27
CA ASN A 98 -3.47 -1.17 -14.09
C ASN A 98 -2.51 -2.05 -13.29
N LYS A 99 -1.78 -1.49 -12.32
CA LYS A 99 -0.90 -2.27 -11.43
C LYS A 99 -1.72 -3.23 -10.55
N LEU A 100 -2.84 -2.77 -9.99
CA LEU A 100 -3.71 -3.59 -9.14
C LEU A 100 -4.40 -4.72 -9.94
N LEU A 101 -4.84 -4.42 -11.17
CA LEU A 101 -5.40 -5.42 -12.09
C LEU A 101 -4.38 -6.51 -12.42
N LYS A 102 -3.15 -6.12 -12.77
CA LYS A 102 -2.06 -7.07 -13.06
C LYS A 102 -1.70 -7.95 -11.86
N ALA A 103 -1.81 -7.41 -10.65
CA ALA A 103 -1.56 -8.16 -9.42
C ALA A 103 -2.76 -9.02 -8.96
N GLY A 104 -3.92 -8.91 -9.62
CA GLY A 104 -5.11 -9.70 -9.30
C GLY A 104 -5.90 -9.25 -8.06
N TYR A 105 -5.60 -8.09 -7.47
CA TYR A 105 -6.33 -7.60 -6.28
C TYR A 105 -7.66 -6.95 -6.61
N VAL A 106 -7.84 -6.53 -7.86
CA VAL A 106 -9.11 -5.98 -8.36
C VAL A 106 -9.47 -6.68 -9.65
N ALA A 107 -10.78 -6.78 -9.91
CA ALA A 107 -11.32 -7.34 -11.12
C ALA A 107 -12.43 -6.44 -11.67
N GLU A 108 -12.63 -6.47 -12.99
CA GLU A 108 -13.76 -5.81 -13.61
C GLU A 108 -15.06 -6.54 -13.28
N VAL A 109 -16.07 -5.80 -12.86
CA VAL A 109 -17.41 -6.33 -12.56
C VAL A 109 -18.42 -5.59 -13.42
N ARG A 110 -19.33 -6.33 -14.04
CA ARG A 110 -20.48 -5.76 -14.75
C ARG A 110 -21.65 -5.66 -13.79
N TYR A 111 -22.06 -4.44 -13.48
CA TYR A 111 -23.32 -4.20 -12.79
C TYR A 111 -24.44 -4.27 -13.83
N THR A 112 -25.42 -5.14 -13.62
CA THR A 112 -26.68 -5.11 -14.36
C THR A 112 -27.44 -3.83 -13.98
N ASP A 113 -28.09 -3.20 -14.96
CA ASP A 113 -28.89 -1.98 -14.73
C ASP A 113 -30.19 -2.27 -13.97
#